data_AF-A0A699IXA4-F1
#
_entry.id   AF-A0A699IXA4-F1
#
_cell.length_a   1.000
_cell.length_b   1.000
_cell.length_c   1.000
_cell.angle_alpha   90.00
_cell.angle_beta   90.00
_cell.angle_gamma   90.00
#
_symmetry.space_group_name_H-M   'P 1'
#
loop_
_entity.id
_entity.type
_entity.pdbx_description
1 polymer ?
#
loop_
_entity_poly.entity_id
_entity_poly.type
_entity_poly.pdbx_seq_one_letter_code
_entity_poly.pdbx_strand_id
1 'polypeptide(L)'
;MSSDGIDEILDKALVGVCDPEEVRSMARIAHRCLHKTPRKRPSIAEVSQAISKLKQRRLVREDSTMSFASEEFSGVVGCIEL
;
A
#
# COMPACT_ATOMS: atom_id res chain seq x y z
N MET A 1 20.97 9.99 4.03
CA MET A 1 19.62 9.46 3.77
C MET A 1 19.35 9.66 2.29
N SER A 2 19.46 8.63 1.46
CA SER A 2 19.16 8.77 0.03
C SER A 2 17.69 9.17 -0.10
N SER A 3 17.42 10.37 -0.61
CA SER A 3 16.07 10.79 -0.95
C SER A 3 15.60 9.88 -2.09
N ASP A 4 14.54 9.12 -1.87
CA ASP A 4 13.95 8.25 -2.90
C ASP A 4 13.30 9.07 -4.05
N GLY A 5 13.55 10.38 -4.13
CA GLY A 5 12.91 11.34 -5.04
C GLY A 5 11.42 11.57 -4.77
N ILE A 6 10.85 10.90 -3.77
CA ILE A 6 9.42 10.92 -3.48
C ILE A 6 8.96 12.30 -3.01
N ASP A 7 9.79 12.99 -2.24
CA ASP A 7 9.50 14.34 -1.73
C ASP A 7 9.39 15.37 -2.87
N GLU A 8 10.00 15.10 -4.03
CA GLU A 8 9.95 15.99 -5.21
C GLU A 8 8.68 15.81 -6.04
N ILE A 9 8.06 14.62 -5.98
CA ILE A 9 6.83 14.29 -6.74
C ILE A 9 5.56 14.39 -5.90
N LEU A 10 5.68 14.48 -4.57
CA LEU A 10 4.54 14.61 -3.67
C LEU A 10 3.87 15.96 -3.89
N ASP A 11 2.53 15.96 -3.97
CA ASP A 11 1.77 17.21 -4.06
C ASP A 11 2.08 18.09 -2.83
N LYS A 12 2.43 19.35 -3.10
CA LYS A 12 2.74 20.35 -2.07
C LYS A 12 1.62 20.52 -1.05
N ALA A 13 0.37 20.32 -1.46
CA ALA A 13 -0.79 20.39 -0.57
C ALA A 13 -0.86 19.22 0.43
N LEU A 14 -0.14 18.12 0.18
CA LEU A 14 -0.12 16.91 1.01
C LEU A 14 1.11 16.84 1.92
N VAL A 15 2.07 17.74 1.75
CA VAL A 15 3.29 17.82 2.58
C VAL A 15 2.91 18.11 4.03
N GLY A 16 3.36 17.27 4.96
CA GLY A 16 3.06 17.38 6.39
C GLY A 16 1.70 16.82 6.82
N VAL A 17 0.82 16.46 5.87
CA VAL A 17 -0.48 15.83 6.15
C VAL A 17 -0.40 14.31 6.00
N CYS A 18 0.42 13.82 5.07
CA CYS A 18 0.55 12.41 4.77
C CYS A 18 1.78 11.78 5.44
N ASP A 19 1.65 10.51 5.83
CA ASP A 19 2.78 9.72 6.28
C ASP A 19 3.73 9.40 5.11
N PRO A 20 5.04 9.69 5.23
CA PRO A 20 5.99 9.52 4.12
C PRO A 20 6.24 8.04 3.77
N GLU A 21 6.05 7.11 4.71
CA GLU A 21 6.20 5.67 4.44
C GLU A 21 5.03 5.15 3.60
N GLU A 22 3.82 5.62 3.88
CA GLU A 22 2.64 5.30 3.07
C GLU A 22 2.76 5.84 1.65
N VAL A 23 3.21 7.10 1.51
CA VAL A 23 3.49 7.72 0.21
C VAL A 23 4.54 6.91 -0.54
N ARG A 24 5.61 6.48 0.12
CA ARG A 24 6.64 5.61 -0.48
C ARG A 24 6.10 4.27 -0.95
N SER A 25 5.28 3.63 -0.14
CA SER A 25 4.66 2.36 -0.50
C SER A 25 3.70 2.53 -1.70
N MET A 26 2.96 3.63 -1.74
CA MET A 26 2.07 3.96 -2.86
C MET A 26 2.86 4.24 -4.14
N ALA A 27 3.93 5.03 -4.07
CA ALA A 27 4.81 5.33 -5.18
C ALA A 27 5.44 4.05 -5.78
N ARG A 28 5.84 3.09 -4.93
CA ARG A 28 6.37 1.79 -5.39
C ARG A 28 5.34 0.99 -6.20
N ILE A 29 4.07 1.00 -5.79
CA ILE A 29 3.00 0.31 -6.53
C ILE A 29 2.74 1.03 -7.86
N ALA A 30 2.61 2.35 -7.83
CA ALA A 30 2.41 3.17 -9.02
C ALA A 30 3.53 2.99 -10.06
N HIS A 31 4.79 2.96 -9.62
CA HIS A 31 5.93 2.71 -10.50
C HIS A 31 5.87 1.33 -11.18
N ARG A 32 5.44 0.28 -10.45
CA ARG A 32 5.26 -1.06 -11.06
C ARG A 32 4.13 -1.09 -12.09
N CYS A 33 3.04 -0.34 -11.88
CA CYS A 33 1.96 -0.22 -12.86
C CYS A 33 2.42 0.38 -14.20
N LEU A 34 3.44 1.24 -14.17
CA LEU A 34 3.99 1.91 -15.34
C LEU A 34 5.15 1.14 -16.00
N HIS A 35 5.44 -0.09 -15.56
CA HIS A 35 6.56 -0.86 -16.08
C HIS A 35 6.43 -1.06 -17.61
N LYS A 36 7.53 -0.83 -18.36
CA LYS A 36 7.54 -0.90 -19.84
C LYS A 36 7.10 -2.27 -20.36
N THR A 37 7.58 -3.33 -19.73
CA THR A 37 7.17 -4.72 -20.01
C THR A 37 5.80 -5.02 -19.39
N PRO A 38 4.75 -5.37 -20.16
CA PRO A 38 3.41 -5.62 -19.63
C PRO A 38 3.34 -6.74 -18.59
N ARG A 39 4.09 -7.84 -18.78
CA ARG A 39 4.13 -8.99 -17.86
C ARG A 39 4.70 -8.67 -16.47
N LYS A 40 5.39 -7.54 -16.32
CA LYS A 40 5.93 -7.08 -15.03
C LYS A 40 4.99 -6.12 -14.30
N ARG A 41 3.89 -5.70 -14.96
CA ARG A 41 2.86 -4.89 -14.33
C ARG A 41 2.02 -5.78 -13.40
N PRO A 42 1.65 -5.28 -12.22
CA PRO A 42 0.75 -6.01 -11.33
C PRO A 42 -0.63 -6.12 -11.96
N SER A 43 -1.35 -7.16 -11.56
CA SER A 43 -2.78 -7.27 -11.82
C SER A 43 -3.56 -6.22 -11.03
N ILE A 44 -4.76 -5.86 -11.50
CA ILE A 44 -5.62 -4.93 -10.78
C ILE A 44 -5.98 -5.44 -9.38
N ALA A 45 -6.09 -6.76 -9.20
CA ALA A 45 -6.34 -7.38 -7.89
C ALA A 45 -5.21 -7.09 -6.89
N GLU A 46 -3.95 -7.24 -7.32
CA GLU A 46 -2.78 -6.91 -6.50
C GLU A 46 -2.71 -5.42 -6.16
N VAL A 47 -3.04 -4.55 -7.13
CA VAL A 47 -3.07 -3.09 -6.91
C VAL A 47 -4.15 -2.73 -5.89
N SER A 48 -5.37 -3.23 -6.07
CA SER A 48 -6.48 -3.00 -5.14
C SER A 48 -6.17 -3.50 -3.73
N GLN A 49 -5.59 -4.71 -3.61
CA GLN A 49 -5.18 -5.25 -2.31
C GLN A 49 -4.12 -4.37 -1.64
N ALA A 50 -3.14 -3.89 -2.40
CA ALA A 50 -2.08 -3.05 -1.87
C ALA A 50 -2.60 -1.67 -1.42
N ILE A 51 -3.57 -1.09 -2.13
CA ILE A 51 -4.26 0.15 -1.73
C ILE A 51 -5.09 -0.09 -0.45
N SER A 52 -5.84 -1.19 -0.38
CA SER A 52 -6.61 -1.54 0.82
C SER A 52 -5.73 -1.73 2.05
N LYS A 53 -4.57 -2.36 1.91
CA LYS A 53 -3.58 -2.51 3.00
C LYS A 53 -3.04 -1.16 3.48
N LEU A 54 -2.84 -0.20 2.58
CA LEU A 54 -2.43 1.15 2.96
C LEU A 54 -3.53 1.85 3.77
N LYS A 55 -4.79 1.71 3.34
CA LYS A 55 -5.94 2.27 4.06
C LYS A 55 -6.11 1.65 5.46
N GLN A 56 -5.94 0.33 5.58
CA GLN A 56 -6.03 -0.35 6.88
C GLN A 56 -4.93 0.08 7.86
N ARG A 57 -3.71 0.34 7.38
CA ARG A 57 -2.62 0.83 8.24
C ARG A 57 -2.93 2.18 8.88
N ARG A 58 -3.66 3.06 8.20
CA ARG A 58 -4.16 4.31 8.81
C ARG A 58 -5.15 4.06 9.94
N LEU A 59 -6.13 3.18 9.70
CA LEU A 59 -7.16 2.86 10.70
C LEU A 59 -6.54 2.25 11.96
N VAL A 60 -5.61 1.30 11.80
CA VAL A 60 -4.90 0.69 12.95
C VAL A 60 -4.04 1.71 13.72
N ARG A 61 -3.47 2.71 13.04
CA ARG A 61 -2.71 3.79 13.69
C ARG A 61 -3.59 4.77 14.46
N GLU A 62 -4.77 5.10 13.97
CA GLU A 62 -5.76 5.91 14.72
C GLU A 62 -6.33 5.12 15.92
N ASP A 63 -6.61 3.84 15.72
CA ASP A 63 -7.10 2.94 16.78
C ASP A 63 -5.99 2.52 17.77
N SER A 64 -4.72 2.87 17.54
CA SER A 64 -3.65 2.64 18.52
C SER A 64 -3.71 3.62 19.71
N THR A 65 -4.65 4.56 19.71
CA THR A 65 -5.10 5.24 20.94
C THR A 65 -6.14 4.42 21.71
N MET A 66 -6.62 3.29 21.16
CA MET A 66 -7.61 2.39 21.76
C MET A 66 -7.35 0.90 21.43
N SER A 67 -6.36 0.35 22.13
CA SER A 67 -6.30 -1.06 22.60
C SER A 67 -6.22 -2.23 21.60
N PHE A 68 -5.12 -2.99 21.72
CA PHE A 68 -5.02 -4.46 21.82
C PHE A 68 -6.20 -5.30 21.27
N ALA A 69 -6.00 -5.94 20.12
CA ALA A 69 -6.43 -7.32 19.85
C ALA A 69 -5.71 -7.85 18.60
N SER A 70 -4.75 -8.74 18.82
CA SER A 70 -4.13 -9.57 17.79
C SER A 70 -5.11 -10.64 17.34
N GLU A 71 -5.52 -10.65 16.07
CA GLU A 71 -6.05 -11.86 15.43
C GLU A 71 -5.44 -12.06 14.04
N GLU A 72 -4.57 -13.08 13.98
CA GLU A 72 -4.10 -13.77 12.79
C GLU A 72 -5.28 -14.30 11.97
N PHE A 73 -5.33 -13.99 10.67
CA PHE A 73 -6.13 -14.77 9.73
C PHE A 73 -5.23 -15.47 8.71
N SER A 74 -5.03 -16.75 9.04
CA SER A 74 -4.47 -17.82 8.24
C SER A 74 -5.31 -18.14 7.00
N GLY A 75 -4.65 -18.50 5.91
CA GLY A 75 -5.19 -19.42 4.90
C GLY A 75 -5.73 -18.80 3.60
N VAL A 76 -4.92 -18.88 2.53
CA VAL A 76 -5.42 -18.96 1.15
C VAL A 76 -5.37 -20.44 0.71
N VAL A 77 -6.05 -20.74 -0.42
CA VAL A 77 -6.25 -22.02 -1.13
C VAL A 77 -7.51 -22.77 -0.65
N GLY A 78 -8.58 -23.03 -1.41
CA GLY A 78 -8.85 -22.98 -2.85
C GLY A 78 -9.25 -24.38 -3.34
N CYS A 79 -10.50 -24.59 -3.79
CA CYS A 79 -10.89 -25.59 -4.78
C CYS A 79 -12.19 -25.14 -5.46
N ILE A 80 -12.17 -25.08 -6.79
CA ILE A 80 -13.33 -25.01 -7.67
C ILE A 80 -13.64 -26.48 -8.00
N GLU A 81 -14.88 -26.92 -7.85
CA GLU A 81 -15.33 -28.21 -8.39
C GLU A 81 -16.22 -27.96 -9.63
N LEU A 82 -15.98 -28.79 -10.65
CA LEU A 82 -16.66 -28.87 -11.94
C LEU A 82 -18.06 -29.46 -11.81
#